data_AF-A0A2V8TBQ1-F1
#
_entry.id   AF-A0A2V8TBQ1-F1
#
_cell.length_a   1.000
_cell.length_b   1.000
_cell.length_c   1.000
_cell.angle_alpha   90.00
_cell.angle_beta   90.00
_cell.angle_gamma   90.00
#
_symmetry.space_group_name_H-M   'P 1'
#
loop_
_entity.id
_entity.type
_entity.pdbx_description
1 polymer ?
#
loop_
_entity_poly.entity_id
_entity_poly.type
_entity_poly.pdbx_seq_one_letter_code
_entity_poly.pdbx_strand_id
1 'polypeptide(L)'
;MTIDDVKFDERGLVPSIVQDAHTHRVLMLAYMNAESLRRTLETGETWFWSRSRAELWHKGETSGHTQRVVDAFVDCDGDALVVRVEPAGPACHTGQNSCFHNVIQEADQKSIVAEESAVAGLGDLGQVLNSLYAIVETRKNERPQDSYTA
;
A
#
# COMPACT_ATOMS: atom_id res chain seq x y z
N MET A 1 9.79 14.14 -11.86
CA MET A 1 10.95 14.13 -10.97
C MET A 1 11.77 12.88 -11.28
N THR A 2 13.09 12.95 -11.15
CA THR A 2 14.02 11.82 -11.30
C THR A 2 14.60 11.43 -9.95
N ILE A 3 15.45 10.40 -9.91
CA ILE A 3 16.21 10.05 -8.71
C ILE A 3 17.07 11.21 -8.18
N ASP A 4 17.48 12.14 -9.05
CA ASP A 4 18.31 13.29 -8.69
C ASP A 4 17.55 14.36 -7.90
N ASP A 5 16.21 14.31 -7.91
CA ASP A 5 15.36 15.22 -7.13
C ASP A 5 15.24 14.77 -5.66
N VAL A 6 15.74 13.57 -5.32
CA VAL A 6 15.65 13.01 -3.97
C VAL A 6 16.73 13.61 -3.07
N LYS A 7 16.30 14.23 -1.98
CA LYS A 7 17.16 14.80 -0.93
C LYS A 7 17.36 13.78 0.17
N PHE A 8 18.61 13.39 0.35
CA PHE A 8 19.03 12.55 1.46
C PHE A 8 19.41 13.42 2.66
N ASP A 9 19.12 12.94 3.87
CA ASP A 9 19.50 13.59 5.13
C ASP A 9 21.03 13.61 5.31
N GLU A 10 21.51 14.21 6.41
CA GLU A 10 22.95 14.29 6.73
C GLU A 10 23.65 12.91 6.84
N ARG A 11 22.88 11.83 6.97
CA ARG A 11 23.37 10.44 7.02
C ARG A 11 23.27 9.74 5.67
N GLY A 12 22.86 10.44 4.63
CA GLY A 12 22.65 9.90 3.30
C GLY A 12 21.39 9.04 3.18
N LEU A 13 20.35 9.30 4.00
CA LEU A 13 19.12 8.52 4.05
C LEU A 13 17.88 9.33 3.70
N VAL A 14 16.91 8.69 3.05
CA VAL A 14 15.56 9.22 2.80
C VAL A 14 14.53 8.28 3.42
N PRO A 15 13.53 8.79 4.17
CA PRO A 15 12.39 7.98 4.61
C PRO A 15 11.58 7.50 3.39
N SER A 16 11.20 6.23 3.42
CA SER A 16 10.44 5.60 2.34
C SER A 16 9.25 4.85 2.92
N ILE A 17 8.06 5.36 2.62
CA ILE A 17 6.78 4.78 2.96
C ILE A 17 6.46 3.73 1.91
N VAL A 18 6.23 2.50 2.34
CA VAL A 18 5.77 1.43 1.47
C VAL A 18 4.27 1.33 1.58
N GLN A 19 3.57 1.41 0.45
CA GLN A 19 2.12 1.33 0.37
C GLN A 19 1.71 0.16 -0.52
N ASP A 20 0.66 -0.56 -0.14
CA ASP A 20 0.06 -1.56 -1.02
C ASP A 20 -0.58 -0.87 -2.24
N ALA A 21 -0.22 -1.33 -3.43
CA ALA A 21 -0.69 -0.72 -4.67
C ALA A 21 -2.20 -0.87 -4.90
N HIS A 22 -2.84 -1.90 -4.33
CA HIS A 22 -4.25 -2.20 -4.54
C HIS A 22 -5.13 -1.70 -3.39
N THR A 23 -4.68 -1.92 -2.14
CA THR A 23 -5.47 -1.56 -0.96
C THR A 23 -5.17 -0.17 -0.41
N HIS A 24 -4.11 0.47 -0.91
CA HIS A 24 -3.60 1.76 -0.43
C HIS A 24 -3.22 1.78 1.06
N ARG A 25 -3.17 0.62 1.71
CA ARG A 25 -2.72 0.50 3.11
C ARG A 25 -1.23 0.80 3.19
N VAL A 26 -0.83 1.63 4.14
CA VAL A 26 0.59 1.79 4.49
C VAL A 26 1.09 0.49 5.12
N LEU A 27 2.09 -0.13 4.51
CA LEU A 27 2.64 -1.42 4.91
C LEU A 27 3.77 -1.25 5.93
N MET A 28 4.71 -0.36 5.64
CA MET A 28 5.85 -0.10 6.51
C MET A 28 6.53 1.22 6.16
N LEU A 29 7.37 1.70 7.07
CA LEU A 29 8.34 2.75 6.80
C LEU A 29 9.74 2.16 6.98
N ALA A 30 10.61 2.42 6.02
CA ALA A 30 12.03 2.12 6.11
C ALA A 30 12.83 3.30 5.55
N TYR A 31 14.16 3.17 5.55
CA TYR A 31 15.04 4.20 5.02
C TYR A 31 15.76 3.63 3.80
N MET A 32 15.92 4.47 2.77
CA MET A 32 16.75 4.17 1.62
C MET A 32 17.97 5.09 1.62
N ASN A 33 19.13 4.58 1.22
CA ASN A 33 20.23 5.41 0.74
C ASN A 33 20.21 5.45 -0.79
N ALA A 34 21.12 6.20 -1.40
CA ALA A 34 21.19 6.30 -2.87
C ALA A 34 21.31 4.93 -3.56
N GLU A 35 22.10 4.01 -3.00
CA GLU A 35 22.30 2.68 -3.57
C GLU A 35 21.06 1.79 -3.44
N SER A 36 20.37 1.80 -2.30
CA SER A 36 19.16 1.00 -2.13
C SER A 36 18.01 1.54 -2.99
N LEU A 37 17.90 2.86 -3.16
CA LEU A 37 16.92 3.45 -4.08
C LEU A 37 17.23 3.05 -5.53
N ARG A 38 18.48 3.18 -5.96
CA ARG A 38 18.92 2.76 -7.30
C ARG A 38 18.59 1.29 -7.56
N ARG A 39 18.95 0.39 -6.64
CA ARG A 39 18.61 -1.04 -6.74
C ARG A 39 17.12 -1.28 -6.80
N THR A 40 16.33 -0.55 -5.99
CA THR A 40 14.87 -0.67 -6.00
C THR A 40 14.28 -0.41 -7.38
N LEU A 41 14.74 0.67 -8.03
CA LEU A 41 14.27 1.03 -9.37
C LEU A 41 14.79 0.08 -10.45
N GLU A 42 16.00 -0.46 -10.31
CA GLU A 42 16.61 -1.38 -11.27
C GLU A 42 16.03 -2.79 -11.19
N THR A 43 15.83 -3.34 -9.99
CA THR A 43 15.35 -4.71 -9.80
C THR A 43 13.83 -4.80 -9.82
N GLY A 44 13.12 -3.69 -9.61
CA GLY A 44 11.67 -3.68 -9.45
C GLY A 44 11.20 -4.34 -8.15
N GLU A 45 12.09 -4.45 -7.15
CA GLU A 45 11.78 -4.98 -5.81
C GLU A 45 12.37 -4.05 -4.76
N THR A 46 11.75 -3.92 -3.58
CA THR A 46 12.23 -2.94 -2.59
C THR A 46 13.54 -3.34 -1.90
N TRP A 47 14.52 -2.45 -1.96
CA TRP A 47 15.76 -2.49 -1.19
C TRP A 47 15.80 -1.34 -0.20
N PHE A 48 16.29 -1.61 1.01
CA PHE A 48 16.41 -0.62 2.07
C PHE A 48 17.83 -0.57 2.64
N TRP A 49 18.10 0.48 3.40
CA TRP A 49 19.27 0.59 4.25
C TRP A 49 18.89 0.33 5.72
N SER A 50 19.47 -0.71 6.32
CA SER A 50 19.28 -0.99 7.73
C SER A 50 20.15 -0.06 8.57
N ARG A 51 19.55 0.93 9.24
CA ARG A 51 20.27 1.89 10.08
C ARG A 51 21.03 1.25 11.24
N SER A 52 20.51 0.16 11.79
CA SER A 52 21.13 -0.56 12.92
C SER A 52 22.27 -1.48 12.50
N ARG A 53 22.14 -2.12 11.33
CA ARG A 53 23.15 -3.05 10.79
C ARG A 53 24.16 -2.37 9.86
N ALA A 54 23.88 -1.14 9.45
CA ALA A 54 24.66 -0.37 8.47
C ALA A 54 24.90 -1.16 7.17
N GLU A 55 23.86 -1.80 6.66
CA GLU A 55 23.92 -2.65 5.47
C GLU A 55 22.69 -2.51 4.58
N LEU A 56 22.86 -2.86 3.30
CA LEU A 56 21.77 -3.02 2.35
C LEU A 56 20.92 -4.24 2.71
N TRP A 57 19.62 -4.11 2.54
CA TRP A 57 18.66 -5.16 2.86
C TRP A 57 17.62 -5.28 1.74
N HIS A 58 17.58 -6.45 1.10
CA HIS A 58 16.52 -6.81 0.18
C HIS A 58 15.29 -7.32 0.96
N LYS A 59 14.18 -6.60 0.88
CA LYS A 59 12.98 -6.97 1.65
C LYS A 59 12.46 -8.31 1.18
N GLY A 60 12.36 -9.25 2.11
CA GLY A 60 11.84 -10.58 1.83
C GLY A 60 12.88 -11.60 1.35
N GLU A 61 14.16 -11.23 1.23
CA GLU A 61 15.22 -12.14 0.77
C GLU A 61 15.28 -13.46 1.56
N THR A 62 15.10 -13.40 2.89
CA THR A 62 15.09 -14.60 3.74
C THR A 62 13.70 -15.24 3.87
N SER A 63 12.64 -14.44 3.90
CA SER A 63 11.27 -14.92 4.19
C SER A 63 10.44 -15.27 2.95
N GLY A 64 10.87 -14.89 1.75
CA GLY A 64 10.07 -14.95 0.51
C GLY A 64 9.02 -13.84 0.38
N HIS A 65 8.70 -13.10 1.44
CA HIS A 65 7.77 -11.97 1.43
C HIS A 65 8.39 -10.70 0.79
N THR A 66 8.73 -10.80 -0.50
CA THR A 66 9.23 -9.67 -1.30
C THR A 66 8.12 -8.67 -1.62
N GLN A 67 8.52 -7.53 -2.16
CA GLN A 67 7.62 -6.43 -2.50
C GLN A 67 8.00 -5.95 -3.90
N ARG A 68 7.16 -6.28 -4.89
CA ARG A 68 7.35 -5.86 -6.28
C ARG A 68 6.90 -4.42 -6.43
N VAL A 69 7.77 -3.54 -6.92
CA VAL A 69 7.49 -2.12 -7.12
C VAL A 69 6.55 -1.94 -8.31
N VAL A 70 5.50 -1.15 -8.11
CA VAL A 70 4.57 -0.71 -9.17
C VAL A 70 4.92 0.69 -9.63
N ASP A 71 5.11 1.60 -8.67
CA ASP A 71 5.56 2.97 -8.90
C ASP A 71 6.27 3.52 -7.64
N ALA A 72 6.94 4.65 -7.81
CA ALA A 72 7.57 5.39 -6.72
C ALA A 72 7.36 6.88 -6.93
N PHE A 73 7.02 7.57 -5.85
CA PHE A 73 6.81 9.00 -5.80
C PHE A 73 7.80 9.61 -4.82
N VAL A 74 8.27 10.80 -5.16
CA VAL A 74 8.96 11.70 -4.26
C VAL A 74 7.99 12.83 -3.91
N ASP A 75 8.04 13.32 -2.67
CA ASP A 75 7.20 14.42 -2.23
C ASP A 75 7.64 15.78 -2.79
N CYS A 76 6.98 16.86 -2.37
CA CYS A 76 7.09 18.15 -3.03
C CYS A 76 8.40 18.89 -2.76
N ASP A 77 9.06 18.61 -1.64
CA ASP A 77 10.37 19.15 -1.27
C ASP A 77 11.50 18.13 -1.39
N GLY A 78 11.21 16.87 -1.74
CA GLY A 78 12.19 15.90 -2.18
C GLY A 78 12.72 14.99 -1.09
N ASP A 79 12.26 15.15 0.16
CA ASP A 79 12.86 14.51 1.33
C ASP A 79 12.10 13.28 1.84
N ALA A 80 11.03 12.86 1.15
CA ALA A 80 10.35 11.60 1.42
C ALA A 80 9.90 10.88 0.15
N LEU A 81 9.82 9.55 0.26
CA LEU A 81 9.33 8.68 -0.81
C LEU A 81 8.06 7.94 -0.41
N VAL A 82 7.16 7.73 -1.37
CA VAL A 82 6.12 6.70 -1.34
C VAL A 82 6.41 5.68 -2.43
N VAL A 83 6.60 4.42 -2.05
CA VAL A 83 6.81 3.31 -2.99
C VAL A 83 5.57 2.43 -2.94
N ARG A 84 4.80 2.37 -4.04
CA ARG A 84 3.68 1.43 -4.11
C ARG A 84 4.15 0.08 -4.59
N VAL A 85 3.70 -0.96 -3.90
CA VAL A 85 4.17 -2.32 -4.13
C VAL A 85 3.03 -3.32 -4.17
N GLU A 86 3.29 -4.44 -4.83
CA GLU A 86 2.52 -5.67 -4.67
C GLU A 86 3.28 -6.61 -3.74
N PRO A 87 2.81 -6.82 -2.49
CA PRO A 87 3.51 -7.66 -1.52
C PRO A 87 3.26 -9.16 -1.77
N ALA A 88 4.31 -9.98 -1.72
CA ALA A 88 4.25 -11.44 -1.85
C ALA A 88 4.01 -12.16 -0.50
N GLY A 89 3.26 -11.52 0.41
CA GLY A 89 3.03 -12.00 1.77
C GLY A 89 2.97 -10.86 2.79
N PRO A 90 2.92 -11.17 4.10
CA PRO A 90 2.87 -10.14 5.13
C PRO A 90 4.13 -9.25 5.09
N ALA A 91 3.93 -7.93 5.19
CA ALA A 91 5.07 -7.01 5.23
C ALA A 91 5.80 -7.07 6.58
N CYS A 92 5.09 -7.39 7.67
CA CYS A 92 5.62 -7.42 9.02
C CYS A 92 6.13 -8.81 9.42
N HIS A 93 7.22 -8.85 10.19
CA HIS A 93 7.80 -10.08 10.73
C HIS A 93 6.90 -10.77 11.77
N THR A 94 5.85 -10.11 12.26
CA THR A 94 4.84 -10.70 13.16
C THR A 94 3.77 -11.49 12.41
N GLY A 95 3.83 -11.55 11.08
CA GLY A 95 2.81 -12.16 10.23
C GLY A 95 1.66 -11.23 9.86
N GLN A 96 1.66 -9.98 10.34
CA GLN A 96 0.67 -8.97 9.97
C GLN A 96 0.98 -8.35 8.60
N ASN A 97 -0.07 -7.95 7.88
CA ASN A 97 0.08 -7.33 6.55
C ASN A 97 0.83 -5.99 6.62
N SER A 98 0.68 -5.23 7.70
CA SER A 98 1.33 -3.93 7.91
C SER A 98 2.02 -3.90 9.27
N CYS A 99 3.14 -3.19 9.37
CA CYS A 99 3.79 -2.85 10.64
C CYS A 99 2.93 -1.92 11.51
N PHE A 100 2.02 -1.16 10.89
CA PHE A 100 1.11 -0.23 11.57
C PHE A 100 -0.20 -0.95 11.94
N HIS A 101 -0.10 -1.92 12.85
CA HIS A 101 -1.24 -2.72 13.32
C HIS A 101 -1.63 -2.46 14.79
N ASN A 102 -0.86 -1.63 15.50
CA ASN A 102 -1.16 -1.23 16.88
C ASN A 102 -1.80 0.16 16.88
N VAL A 103 -2.86 0.33 17.65
CA VAL A 103 -3.60 1.60 17.77
C VAL A 103 -3.16 2.34 19.04
N ILE A 104 -2.89 3.64 18.92
CA ILE A 104 -2.66 4.51 20.07
C ILE A 104 -4.03 4.89 20.65
N GLN A 105 -4.38 4.33 21.80
CA GLN A 105 -5.72 4.47 22.40
C GLN A 105 -6.06 5.92 22.82
N GLU A 106 -5.06 6.76 23.11
CA GLU A 106 -5.28 8.18 23.46
C GLU A 106 -5.74 9.03 22.27
N ALA A 107 -5.52 8.54 21.03
CA ALA A 107 -6.08 9.15 19.83
C ALA A 107 -7.57 8.81 19.65
N ASP A 108 -8.14 7.93 20.49
CA ASP A 108 -9.55 7.53 20.46
C ASP A 108 -10.44 8.47 21.29
N GLN A 109 -10.41 9.75 20.94
CA GLN A 109 -11.50 10.65 21.31
C GLN A 109 -12.31 10.99 20.05
N LYS A 110 -13.30 10.13 19.80
CA LYS A 110 -14.50 10.30 18.93
C LYS A 110 -14.42 9.97 17.44
N SER A 111 -13.32 9.49 16.87
CA SER A 111 -13.24 9.31 15.40
C SER A 111 -12.93 7.90 14.87
N ILE A 112 -12.81 6.85 15.71
CA ILE A 112 -12.58 5.47 15.21
C ILE A 112 -13.74 4.51 15.53
N VAL A 113 -14.87 5.01 16.04
CA VAL A 113 -16.17 4.31 15.87
C VAL A 113 -16.71 4.52 14.44
N ALA A 114 -15.92 4.18 13.42
CA ALA A 114 -16.33 4.34 12.03
C ALA A 114 -15.89 3.19 11.10
N GLU A 115 -15.25 2.12 11.57
CA GLU A 115 -15.06 0.93 10.71
C GLU A 115 -16.18 -0.12 10.87
N GLU A 116 -16.87 -0.18 12.01
CA GLU A 116 -18.18 -0.87 12.08
C GLU A 116 -19.37 0.05 11.71
N SER A 117 -19.17 1.37 11.65
CA SER A 117 -20.24 2.36 11.34
C SER A 117 -20.12 3.05 9.98
N ALA A 118 -19.07 2.80 9.18
CA ALA A 118 -19.12 3.11 7.75
C ALA A 118 -20.24 2.33 7.02
N VAL A 119 -20.79 1.28 7.66
CA VAL A 119 -21.95 0.52 7.18
C VAL A 119 -23.27 1.30 7.29
N ALA A 120 -23.33 2.43 8.02
CA ALA A 120 -24.54 3.25 8.06
C ALA A 120 -24.76 4.04 6.75
N GLY A 121 -23.68 4.43 6.06
CA GLY A 121 -23.71 5.06 4.73
C GLY A 121 -23.52 4.06 3.58
N LEU A 122 -22.79 2.97 3.80
CA LEU A 122 -22.67 1.84 2.87
C LEU A 122 -23.88 0.90 2.89
N GLY A 123 -24.81 1.04 3.84
CA GLY A 123 -26.07 0.32 3.79
C GLY A 123 -26.84 0.63 2.50
N ASP A 124 -26.78 1.90 2.06
CA ASP A 124 -27.38 2.35 0.81
C ASP A 124 -26.57 1.84 -0.40
N LEU A 125 -25.24 2.03 -0.41
CA LEU A 125 -24.41 1.53 -1.52
C LEU A 125 -24.45 0.00 -1.65
N GLY A 126 -24.44 -0.74 -0.54
CA GLY A 126 -24.55 -2.19 -0.51
C GLY A 126 -25.91 -2.68 -0.99
N GLN A 127 -26.99 -2.00 -0.62
CA GLN A 127 -28.32 -2.28 -1.18
C GLN A 127 -28.39 -1.97 -2.68
N VAL A 128 -27.80 -0.87 -3.13
CA VAL A 128 -27.71 -0.51 -4.54
C VAL A 128 -26.89 -1.54 -5.32
N LEU A 129 -25.74 -1.95 -4.80
CA LEU A 129 -24.86 -2.94 -5.44
C LEU A 129 -25.52 -4.33 -5.49
N ASN A 130 -26.17 -4.77 -4.42
CA ASN A 130 -26.93 -6.03 -4.41
C ASN A 130 -28.12 -5.98 -5.38
N SER A 131 -28.84 -4.86 -5.41
CA SER A 131 -29.96 -4.66 -6.35
C SER A 131 -29.47 -4.65 -7.80
N LEU A 132 -28.36 -3.97 -8.08
CA LEU A 132 -27.72 -3.94 -9.39
C LEU A 132 -27.24 -5.33 -9.81
N TYR A 133 -26.60 -6.07 -8.89
CA TYR A 133 -26.15 -7.44 -9.14
C TYR A 133 -27.32 -8.37 -9.50
N ALA A 134 -28.41 -8.32 -8.73
CA ALA A 134 -29.62 -9.09 -9.02
C ALA A 134 -30.22 -8.75 -10.40
N ILE A 135 -30.29 -7.46 -10.75
CA ILE A 135 -30.76 -7.02 -12.08
C ILE A 135 -29.87 -7.57 -13.20
N VAL A 136 -28.54 -7.50 -13.03
CA VAL A 136 -27.57 -8.01 -14.00
C VAL A 136 -27.69 -9.52 -14.15
N GLU A 137 -27.85 -10.26 -13.06
CA GLU A 137 -28.00 -11.71 -13.06
C GLU A 137 -29.32 -12.16 -13.71
N THR A 138 -30.43 -11.50 -13.39
CA THR A 138 -31.73 -11.75 -14.06
C THR A 138 -31.63 -11.48 -15.56
N ARG A 139 -31.07 -10.34 -15.98
CA ARG A 139 -30.94 -10.01 -17.41
C ARG A 139 -30.02 -10.97 -18.16
N LYS A 140 -28.94 -11.44 -17.51
CA LYS A 140 -28.06 -12.47 -18.07
C LYS A 140 -28.80 -13.79 -18.32
N ASN A 141 -29.71 -14.17 -17.44
CA ASN A 141 -30.48 -15.42 -17.57
C ASN A 141 -31.67 -15.29 -18.54
N GLU A 142 -32.41 -14.18 -18.47
CA GLU A 142 -33.66 -13.99 -19.22
C GLU A 142 -33.45 -13.41 -20.63
N ARG A 143 -32.27 -12.83 -20.90
CA ARG A 143 -31.89 -12.23 -22.20
C ARG A 143 -32.99 -11.36 -22.86
N PRO A 144 -33.54 -10.35 -22.16
CA PRO A 144 -34.52 -9.46 -22.75
C PRO A 144 -33.91 -8.65 -23.91
N GLN A 145 -34.69 -8.43 -24.98
CA GLN A 145 -34.23 -7.83 -26.25
C GLN A 145 -33.61 -6.43 -26.12
N ASP A 146 -33.96 -5.66 -25.08
CA ASP A 146 -33.48 -4.28 -24.87
C ASP A 146 -32.41 -4.16 -23.77
N SER A 147 -31.75 -5.26 -23.41
CA SER A 147 -30.67 -5.26 -22.41
C SER A 147 -29.29 -5.25 -23.05
N TYR A 148 -28.44 -4.27 -22.68
CA TYR A 148 -27.02 -4.23 -23.06
C TYR A 148 -26.21 -5.42 -22.50
N THR A 149 -26.74 -6.13 -21.49
CA THR A 149 -26.08 -7.24 -20.78
C THR A 149 -26.51 -8.63 -21.25
N ALA A 150 -27.33 -8.75 -22.31
CA ALA A 150 -27.85 -10.02 -22.83
C ALA A 150 -26.83 -10.79 -23.70
#